data_AF-A0A2G4ISG0-F1
#
_entry.id   AF-A0A2G4ISG0-F1
#
_cell.length_a   1.000
_cell.length_b   1.000
_cell.length_c   1.000
_cell.angle_alpha   90.00
_cell.angle_beta   90.00
_cell.angle_gamma   90.00
#
_symmetry.space_group_name_H-M   'P 1'
#
loop_
_entity.id
_entity.type
_entity.pdbx_description
1 polymer ?
#
loop_
_entity_poly.entity_id
_entity_poly.type
_entity_poly.pdbx_seq_one_letter_code
_entity_poly.pdbx_strand_id
1 'polypeptide(L)'
;MLAALLTGDVSMKRRIGLLVGVFMVASFALAQTTPDHIMPKDPTASGLTGPLHTVTIVTPDLPAVAKMYRDGMGMELSAPIQMSPADQKKLSAAWEIPADLPWSMHMLHRPTVPLATQIRVVVTGKPTPAIRKSWSRQELGPYGMGFPTEDVQAWDKHISALGFKRATPEIERFPLKRGDGSGYDVLEATFDGPEFLRNIAISRRDGMAQVGDLDLKTGRGGPAYGTQVVADIDAMAKFFVEVMDYEVRTDRIWRAYEVPFRFATIYAKGAKNGHLALASYEAKDTIAGTGVQPTMPNRGMAMWSFQSPSIDKIAERAKAAGLRVQSHGRIDAADLGARRTMTLHAPNGFMIEVFEPVK
;
A
#
# COMPACT_ATOMS: atom_id res chain seq x y z
N MET A 1 -13.42 49.92 67.65
CA MET A 1 -12.08 50.07 68.29
C MET A 1 -12.28 49.94 69.79
N LEU A 2 -12.18 48.72 70.35
CA LEU A 2 -11.98 48.40 71.78
C LEU A 2 -12.24 46.90 72.04
N ALA A 3 -11.44 46.34 72.96
CA ALA A 3 -11.80 45.34 73.98
C ALA A 3 -12.12 43.85 73.62
N ALA A 4 -11.19 42.98 74.02
CA ALA A 4 -11.30 42.02 75.14
C ALA A 4 -12.03 40.65 75.03
N LEU A 5 -11.28 39.62 75.49
CA LEU A 5 -11.61 38.56 76.48
C LEU A 5 -12.48 37.32 76.10
N LEU A 6 -11.88 36.15 76.43
CA LEU A 6 -12.41 35.01 77.20
C LEU A 6 -13.11 33.81 76.53
N THR A 7 -12.40 32.67 76.62
CA THR A 7 -12.77 31.35 77.19
C THR A 7 -13.98 30.56 76.71
N GLY A 8 -13.76 29.24 76.53
CA GLY A 8 -14.82 28.23 76.62
C GLY A 8 -14.35 26.83 76.22
N ASP A 9 -14.04 26.01 77.22
CA ASP A 9 -13.69 24.58 77.13
C ASP A 9 -14.95 23.70 77.21
N VAL A 10 -14.79 22.39 76.97
CA VAL A 10 -15.59 21.24 77.46
C VAL A 10 -16.57 20.53 76.49
N SER A 11 -16.23 19.24 76.27
CA SER A 11 -17.10 18.04 76.33
C SER A 11 -17.37 17.24 75.05
N MET A 12 -16.61 16.14 74.99
CA MET A 12 -16.92 14.86 74.38
C MET A 12 -18.25 14.25 74.88
N LYS A 13 -19.19 13.88 73.98
CA LYS A 13 -20.06 12.67 74.12
C LYS A 13 -20.88 12.35 72.85
N ARG A 14 -20.49 11.24 72.21
CA ARG A 14 -21.27 10.21 71.48
C ARG A 14 -22.43 10.66 70.57
N ARG A 15 -22.32 10.27 69.28
CA ARG A 15 -23.35 9.49 68.57
C ARG A 15 -22.73 8.75 67.37
N ILE A 16 -23.10 7.49 67.28
CA ILE A 16 -22.77 6.51 66.24
C ILE A 16 -23.33 7.01 64.90
N GLY A 17 -22.48 7.03 63.87
CA GLY A 17 -22.85 7.40 62.51
C GLY A 17 -21.95 6.65 61.52
N LEU A 18 -22.51 5.58 60.96
CA LEU A 18 -22.02 4.79 59.84
C LEU A 18 -21.47 5.71 58.72
N LEU A 19 -20.17 5.64 58.41
CA LEU A 19 -19.65 6.18 57.15
C LEU A 19 -19.04 5.04 56.35
N VAL A 20 -19.81 4.64 55.34
CA VAL A 20 -19.47 3.73 54.25
C VAL A 20 -18.14 4.18 53.64
N GLY A 21 -17.16 3.29 53.63
CA GLY A 21 -15.97 3.46 52.81
C GLY A 21 -16.39 3.55 51.36
N VAL A 22 -16.31 4.74 50.78
CA VAL A 22 -16.35 4.92 49.33
C VAL A 22 -15.05 4.33 48.81
N PHE A 23 -15.09 3.05 48.45
CA PHE A 23 -14.16 2.52 47.46
C PHE A 23 -14.44 3.31 46.18
N MET A 24 -13.59 4.30 45.88
CA MET A 24 -13.38 4.68 44.49
C MET A 24 -12.79 3.44 43.81
N VAL A 25 -13.67 2.59 43.28
CA VAL A 25 -13.31 1.81 42.12
C VAL A 25 -13.07 2.84 41.04
N ALA A 26 -11.80 3.20 40.84
CA ALA A 26 -11.36 3.84 39.62
C ALA A 26 -11.77 2.89 38.50
N SER A 27 -12.97 3.11 37.98
CA SER A 27 -13.39 2.57 36.71
C SER A 27 -12.48 3.24 35.71
N PHE A 28 -11.32 2.61 35.45
CA PHE A 28 -10.66 2.77 34.19
C PHE A 28 -11.67 2.29 33.16
N ALA A 29 -12.54 3.20 32.73
CA ALA A 29 -13.10 3.12 31.40
C ALA A 29 -11.86 3.09 30.51
N LEU A 30 -11.46 1.89 30.09
CA LEU A 30 -10.63 1.70 28.92
C LEU A 30 -11.28 2.60 27.87
N ALA A 31 -10.63 3.72 27.56
CA ALA A 31 -11.04 4.52 26.43
C ALA A 31 -11.11 3.54 25.28
N GLN A 32 -12.32 3.23 24.82
CA GLN A 32 -12.52 2.41 23.64
C GLN A 32 -11.80 3.18 22.54
N THR A 33 -10.62 2.71 22.16
CA THR A 33 -9.84 3.30 21.08
C THR A 33 -10.70 3.16 19.85
N THR A 34 -11.35 4.25 19.43
CA THR A 34 -12.17 4.19 18.24
C THR A 34 -11.29 3.75 17.09
N PRO A 35 -11.64 2.69 16.35
CA PRO A 35 -10.72 2.03 15.43
C PRO A 35 -10.21 3.02 14.38
N ASP A 36 -8.90 3.10 14.25
CA ASP A 36 -8.23 3.79 13.16
C ASP A 36 -8.76 3.29 11.81
N HIS A 37 -9.10 4.22 10.90
CA HIS A 37 -9.77 3.92 9.63
C HIS A 37 -8.97 3.01 8.68
N ILE A 38 -7.67 2.81 8.93
CA ILE A 38 -6.85 1.85 8.16
C ILE A 38 -6.82 0.44 8.77
N MET A 39 -7.38 0.25 9.98
CA MET A 39 -7.41 -1.05 10.66
C MET A 39 -8.43 -1.98 10.02
N PRO A 40 -8.21 -3.31 10.08
CA PRO A 40 -9.17 -4.29 9.58
C PRO A 40 -10.52 -4.13 10.29
N LYS A 41 -11.61 -4.29 9.53
CA LYS A 41 -12.98 -4.29 10.09
C LYS A 41 -13.17 -5.44 11.07
N ASP A 42 -12.56 -6.59 10.74
CA ASP A 42 -12.41 -7.75 11.60
C ASP A 42 -10.94 -8.22 11.53
N PRO A 43 -10.14 -8.02 12.60
CA PRO A 43 -8.74 -8.46 12.65
C PRO A 43 -8.56 -9.99 12.56
N THR A 44 -9.62 -10.77 12.80
CA THR A 44 -9.58 -12.24 12.77
C THR A 44 -10.05 -12.81 11.43
N ALA A 45 -10.63 -11.99 10.56
CA ALA A 45 -11.08 -12.42 9.25
C ALA A 45 -9.91 -12.87 8.38
N SER A 46 -10.11 -14.00 7.69
CA SER A 46 -9.20 -14.51 6.67
C SER A 46 -9.94 -14.54 5.33
N GLY A 47 -9.42 -13.81 4.34
CA GLY A 47 -9.99 -13.74 3.00
C GLY A 47 -9.42 -14.81 2.06
N LEU A 48 -10.01 -14.93 0.86
CA LEU A 48 -9.51 -15.81 -0.20
C LEU A 48 -8.12 -15.40 -0.73
N THR A 49 -7.73 -14.14 -0.56
CA THR A 49 -6.48 -13.60 -1.09
C THR A 49 -5.78 -12.80 0.01
N GLY A 50 -4.47 -12.97 0.13
CA GLY A 50 -3.61 -12.23 1.06
C GLY A 50 -3.31 -10.80 0.57
N PRO A 51 -2.58 -9.99 1.36
CA PRO A 51 -2.21 -8.63 0.98
C PRO A 51 -1.34 -8.56 -0.29
N LEU A 52 -1.18 -7.36 -0.85
CA LEU A 52 -0.29 -7.10 -1.98
C LEU A 52 1.13 -7.60 -1.68
N HIS A 53 1.55 -8.65 -2.39
CA HIS A 53 2.81 -9.31 -2.13
C HIS A 53 3.93 -8.71 -2.99
N THR A 54 3.67 -8.52 -4.28
CA THR A 54 4.67 -7.99 -5.23
C THR A 54 4.06 -6.97 -6.18
N VAL A 55 4.80 -5.90 -6.43
CA VAL A 55 4.57 -4.97 -7.55
C VAL A 55 5.58 -5.30 -8.65
N THR A 56 5.14 -5.47 -9.89
CA THR A 56 6.06 -5.68 -11.02
C THR A 56 6.26 -4.38 -11.81
N ILE A 57 7.50 -3.98 -11.98
CA ILE A 57 7.94 -2.86 -12.83
C ILE A 57 8.65 -3.43 -14.06
N VAL A 58 8.24 -2.98 -15.24
CA VAL A 58 8.93 -3.27 -16.49
C VAL A 58 9.72 -2.05 -16.92
N THR A 59 10.99 -2.23 -17.24
CA THR A 59 11.87 -1.14 -17.66
C THR A 59 13.02 -1.67 -18.55
N PRO A 60 13.55 -0.88 -19.49
CA PRO A 60 14.86 -1.14 -20.07
C PRO A 60 16.03 -0.56 -19.24
N ASP A 61 15.75 0.21 -18.17
CA ASP A 61 16.73 1.02 -17.42
C ASP A 61 16.80 0.58 -15.94
N LEU A 62 17.45 -0.56 -15.71
CA LEU A 62 17.74 -1.05 -14.36
C LEU A 62 18.55 -0.03 -13.52
N PRO A 63 19.55 0.71 -14.05
CA PRO A 63 20.25 1.74 -13.29
C PRO A 63 19.33 2.81 -12.68
N ALA A 64 18.35 3.32 -13.42
CA ALA A 64 17.40 4.31 -12.88
C ALA A 64 16.54 3.72 -11.75
N VAL A 65 16.10 2.47 -11.91
CA VAL A 65 15.38 1.71 -10.88
C VAL A 65 16.27 1.49 -9.65
N ALA A 66 17.51 1.03 -9.81
CA ALA A 66 18.44 0.84 -8.71
C ALA A 66 18.69 2.14 -7.94
N LYS A 67 18.90 3.26 -8.65
CA LYS A 67 19.11 4.56 -8.04
C LYS A 67 17.92 5.00 -7.18
N MET A 68 16.68 4.80 -7.64
CA MET A 68 15.50 5.15 -6.86
C MET A 68 15.30 4.19 -5.68
N TYR A 69 15.21 2.89 -5.94
CA TYR A 69 14.73 1.95 -4.94
C TYR A 69 15.83 1.43 -4.00
N ARG A 70 17.03 1.12 -4.53
CA ARG A 70 18.17 0.70 -3.71
C ARG A 70 18.79 1.89 -3.01
N ASP A 71 19.22 2.90 -3.77
CA ASP A 71 19.97 4.02 -3.19
C ASP A 71 19.05 5.01 -2.47
N GLY A 72 17.87 5.31 -3.01
CA GLY A 72 16.90 6.23 -2.41
C GLY A 72 16.02 5.58 -1.34
N MET A 73 15.28 4.53 -1.69
CA MET A 73 14.33 3.87 -0.80
C MET A 73 14.95 2.81 0.12
N GLY A 74 16.25 2.56 0.00
CA GLY A 74 17.00 1.66 0.89
C GLY A 74 16.58 0.20 0.79
N MET A 75 16.12 -0.24 -0.39
CA MET A 75 15.84 -1.64 -0.69
C MET A 75 17.13 -2.37 -1.10
N GLU A 76 17.11 -3.70 -1.04
CA GLU A 76 18.17 -4.54 -1.58
C GLU A 76 17.78 -5.02 -2.98
N LEU A 77 18.68 -4.82 -3.95
CA LEU A 77 18.51 -5.30 -5.33
C LEU A 77 19.27 -6.61 -5.51
N SER A 78 18.57 -7.65 -5.95
CA SER A 78 19.17 -8.94 -6.25
C SER A 78 19.99 -8.92 -7.55
N ALA A 79 20.89 -9.89 -7.68
CA ALA A 79 21.39 -10.32 -8.99
C ALA A 79 20.22 -10.82 -9.88
N PRO A 80 20.41 -10.94 -11.21
CA PRO A 80 19.40 -11.51 -12.08
C PRO A 80 19.01 -12.91 -11.62
N ILE A 81 17.70 -13.11 -11.46
CA ILE A 81 17.11 -14.39 -11.09
C ILE A 81 17.40 -15.41 -12.18
N GLN A 82 18.07 -16.50 -11.80
CA GLN A 82 18.39 -17.60 -12.71
C GLN A 82 17.14 -18.45 -12.94
N MET A 83 16.82 -18.72 -14.21
CA MET A 83 15.67 -19.53 -14.62
C MET A 83 16.09 -20.48 -15.73
N SER A 84 15.47 -21.66 -15.76
CA SER A 84 15.62 -22.56 -16.91
C SER A 84 14.97 -21.92 -18.17
N PRO A 85 15.47 -22.21 -19.38
CA PRO A 85 14.82 -21.74 -20.61
C PRO A 85 13.36 -22.19 -20.72
N ALA A 86 13.01 -23.36 -20.17
CA ALA A 86 11.66 -23.88 -20.18
C ALA A 86 10.73 -23.06 -19.28
N ASP A 87 11.18 -22.67 -18.09
CA ASP A 87 10.38 -21.87 -17.16
C ASP A 87 10.30 -20.41 -17.59
N GLN A 88 11.39 -19.85 -18.15
CA GLN A 88 11.36 -18.54 -18.77
C GLN A 88 10.33 -18.47 -19.91
N LYS A 89 10.21 -19.54 -20.72
CA LYS A 89 9.18 -19.64 -21.77
C LYS A 89 7.76 -19.70 -21.20
N LYS A 90 7.52 -20.48 -20.14
CA LYS A 90 6.20 -20.55 -19.47
C LYS A 90 5.82 -19.20 -18.87
N LEU A 91 6.74 -18.53 -18.18
CA LEU A 91 6.54 -17.18 -17.64
C LEU A 91 6.27 -16.17 -18.74
N SER A 92 7.04 -16.20 -19.82
CA SER A 92 6.83 -15.30 -20.96
C SER A 92 5.42 -15.47 -21.54
N ALA A 93 4.92 -16.71 -21.67
CA ALA A 93 3.55 -16.96 -22.11
C ALA A 93 2.49 -16.46 -21.10
N ALA A 94 2.73 -16.66 -19.80
CA ALA A 94 1.84 -16.21 -18.73
C ALA A 94 1.75 -14.68 -18.62
N TRP A 95 2.85 -14.00 -18.92
CA TRP A 95 3.00 -12.54 -18.89
C TRP A 95 2.91 -11.89 -20.27
N GLU A 96 2.49 -12.62 -21.31
CA GLU A 96 2.34 -12.10 -22.67
C GLU A 96 3.62 -11.43 -23.23
N ILE A 97 4.80 -11.84 -22.77
CA ILE A 97 6.08 -11.33 -23.25
C ILE A 97 6.38 -11.98 -24.63
N PRO A 98 6.57 -11.18 -25.69
CA PRO A 98 6.91 -11.69 -27.02
C PRO A 98 8.22 -12.50 -27.01
N ALA A 99 8.27 -13.56 -27.81
CA ALA A 99 9.44 -14.44 -27.89
C ALA A 99 10.71 -13.73 -28.40
N ASP A 100 10.56 -12.63 -29.14
CA ASP A 100 11.65 -11.80 -29.68
C ASP A 100 12.09 -10.68 -28.72
N LEU A 101 11.51 -10.61 -27.51
CA LEU A 101 11.87 -9.61 -26.50
C LEU A 101 12.75 -10.27 -25.42
N PRO A 102 14.08 -10.07 -25.45
CA PRO A 102 14.94 -10.52 -24.36
C PRO A 102 14.55 -9.82 -23.07
N TRP A 103 14.57 -10.56 -21.97
CA TRP A 103 14.32 -10.01 -20.64
C TRP A 103 15.07 -10.76 -19.55
N SER A 104 15.31 -10.07 -18.43
CA SER A 104 15.80 -10.65 -17.18
C SER A 104 14.93 -10.15 -16.02
N MET A 105 15.04 -10.82 -14.87
CA MET A 105 14.24 -10.48 -13.69
C MET A 105 15.13 -10.25 -12.49
N HIS A 106 14.81 -9.23 -11.70
CA HIS A 106 15.45 -8.91 -10.43
C HIS A 106 14.38 -8.72 -9.36
N MET A 107 14.77 -8.88 -8.10
CA MET A 107 13.95 -8.58 -6.94
C MET A 107 14.54 -7.40 -6.19
N LEU A 108 13.65 -6.52 -5.75
CA LEU A 108 13.89 -5.46 -4.79
C LEU A 108 13.06 -5.78 -3.54
N HIS A 109 13.72 -5.98 -2.40
CA HIS A 109 13.04 -6.26 -1.13
C HIS A 109 13.74 -5.55 0.03
N ARG A 110 13.08 -5.51 1.20
CA ARG A 110 13.67 -5.01 2.44
C ARG A 110 13.70 -6.17 3.46
N PRO A 111 14.82 -6.90 3.62
CA PRO A 111 14.85 -8.09 4.48
C PRO A 111 14.46 -7.82 5.93
N THR A 112 14.78 -6.63 6.43
CA THR A 112 14.46 -6.22 7.82
C THR A 112 12.97 -5.93 8.04
N VAL A 113 12.16 -5.93 6.97
CA VAL A 113 10.70 -5.75 7.01
C VAL A 113 10.02 -6.83 6.16
N PRO A 114 9.96 -8.09 6.65
CA PRO A 114 9.56 -9.25 5.83
C PRO A 114 8.15 -9.19 5.24
N LEU A 115 7.25 -8.44 5.86
CA LEU A 115 5.86 -8.27 5.39
C LEU A 115 5.69 -7.09 4.43
N ALA A 116 6.76 -6.34 4.12
CA ALA A 116 6.69 -5.30 3.10
C ALA A 116 6.44 -5.92 1.72
N THR A 117 5.64 -5.24 0.91
CA THR A 117 5.46 -5.58 -0.50
C THR A 117 6.81 -5.53 -1.21
N GLN A 118 7.11 -6.54 -2.01
CA GLN A 118 8.34 -6.60 -2.80
C GLN A 118 8.15 -5.94 -4.16
N ILE A 119 9.25 -5.62 -4.84
CA ILE A 119 9.22 -5.14 -6.23
C ILE A 119 9.95 -6.15 -7.11
N ARG A 120 9.24 -6.71 -8.10
CA ARG A 120 9.83 -7.49 -9.19
C ARG A 120 10.17 -6.53 -10.33
N VAL A 121 11.42 -6.53 -10.78
CA VAL A 121 11.86 -5.70 -11.91
C VAL A 121 12.11 -6.62 -13.10
N VAL A 122 11.31 -6.47 -14.15
CA VAL A 122 11.52 -7.14 -15.43
C VAL A 122 12.26 -6.17 -16.35
N VAL A 123 13.53 -6.50 -16.60
CA VAL A 123 14.43 -5.68 -17.41
C VAL A 123 14.39 -6.14 -18.85
N THR A 124 13.84 -5.34 -19.75
CA THR A 124 13.71 -5.67 -21.17
C THR A 124 14.96 -5.25 -21.95
N GLY A 125 15.36 -6.04 -22.94
CA GLY A 125 16.55 -5.75 -23.77
C GLY A 125 16.38 -4.57 -24.73
N LYS A 126 15.14 -4.09 -24.92
CA LYS A 126 14.79 -2.90 -25.70
C LYS A 126 13.62 -2.15 -25.03
N PRO A 127 13.46 -0.84 -25.26
CA PRO A 127 12.29 -0.11 -24.78
C PRO A 127 10.98 -0.72 -25.32
N THR A 128 10.00 -0.90 -24.45
CA THR A 128 8.62 -1.27 -24.79
C THR A 128 7.69 -0.04 -24.68
N PRO A 129 6.46 -0.09 -25.21
CA PRO A 129 5.52 1.01 -25.08
C PRO A 129 5.29 1.41 -23.62
N ALA A 130 5.26 2.72 -23.35
CA ALA A 130 5.09 3.25 -22.00
C ALA A 130 3.61 3.28 -21.61
N ILE A 131 3.26 2.76 -20.44
CA ILE A 131 1.90 2.79 -19.89
C ILE A 131 1.47 4.23 -19.59
N ARG A 132 2.42 5.04 -19.11
CA ARG A 132 2.23 6.46 -18.77
C ARG A 132 3.27 7.31 -19.48
N LYS A 133 2.96 8.60 -19.64
CA LYS A 133 3.87 9.61 -20.21
C LYS A 133 4.20 10.75 -19.25
N SER A 134 3.58 10.79 -18.08
CA SER A 134 3.85 11.80 -17.07
C SER A 134 3.62 11.26 -15.65
N TRP A 135 4.21 11.98 -14.69
CA TRP A 135 3.95 11.77 -13.27
C TRP A 135 2.67 12.46 -12.77
N SER A 136 1.79 12.94 -13.66
CA SER A 136 0.58 13.65 -13.27
C SER A 136 -0.35 12.77 -12.45
N ARG A 137 -0.81 13.29 -11.30
CA ARG A 137 -1.80 12.61 -10.44
C ARG A 137 -3.16 12.43 -11.10
N GLN A 138 -3.43 13.11 -12.21
CA GLN A 138 -4.68 13.02 -12.99
C GLN A 138 -4.58 12.10 -14.20
N GLU A 139 -3.36 11.68 -14.59
CA GLU A 139 -3.20 10.75 -15.72
C GLU A 139 -3.61 9.34 -15.30
N LEU A 140 -4.43 8.68 -16.12
CA LEU A 140 -4.88 7.31 -15.90
C LEU A 140 -3.71 6.31 -15.89
N GLY A 141 -3.88 5.25 -15.10
CA GLY A 141 -2.99 4.11 -15.01
C GLY A 141 -2.22 4.02 -13.67
N PRO A 142 -1.31 3.06 -13.56
CA PRO A 142 -0.54 2.79 -12.34
C PRO A 142 0.29 3.99 -11.90
N TYR A 143 0.10 4.44 -10.66
CA TYR A 143 0.60 5.76 -10.23
C TYR A 143 1.87 5.69 -9.41
N GLY A 144 1.99 4.73 -8.49
CA GLY A 144 3.11 4.74 -7.55
C GLY A 144 2.94 3.84 -6.33
N MET A 145 3.90 3.95 -5.41
CA MET A 145 3.95 3.16 -4.17
C MET A 145 4.28 4.05 -2.97
N GLY A 146 3.74 3.71 -1.81
CA GLY A 146 4.07 4.37 -0.56
C GLY A 146 5.00 3.56 0.34
N PHE A 147 5.91 4.27 1.00
CA PHE A 147 6.96 3.75 1.84
C PHE A 147 6.86 4.42 3.23
N PRO A 148 6.53 3.67 4.29
CA PRO A 148 6.38 4.25 5.61
C PRO A 148 7.75 4.64 6.20
N THR A 149 7.78 5.75 6.94
CA THR A 149 8.96 6.22 7.68
C THR A 149 8.58 6.95 8.96
N GLU A 150 9.49 6.98 9.91
CA GLU A 150 9.41 7.85 11.10
C GLU A 150 9.93 9.27 10.81
N ASP A 151 10.73 9.45 9.77
CA ASP A 151 11.39 10.71 9.42
C ASP A 151 11.31 11.01 7.92
N VAL A 152 10.24 11.71 7.51
CA VAL A 152 10.03 12.15 6.13
C VAL A 152 11.06 13.20 5.71
N GLN A 153 11.48 14.06 6.64
CA GLN A 153 12.43 15.14 6.37
C GLN A 153 13.82 14.61 6.01
N ALA A 154 14.32 13.64 6.80
CA ALA A 154 15.59 13.00 6.50
C ALA A 154 15.52 12.22 5.17
N TRP A 155 14.39 11.58 4.88
CA TRP A 155 14.22 10.85 3.62
C TRP A 155 14.17 11.79 2.41
N ASP A 156 13.45 12.89 2.53
CA ASP A 156 13.39 13.94 1.51
C ASP A 156 14.76 14.51 1.19
N LYS A 157 15.53 14.89 2.21
CA LYS A 157 16.90 15.38 2.01
C LYS A 157 17.77 14.35 1.28
N HIS A 158 17.67 13.09 1.67
CA HIS A 158 18.44 11.99 1.08
C HIS A 158 18.07 11.76 -0.39
N ILE A 159 16.78 11.61 -0.71
CA ILE A 159 16.31 11.34 -2.07
C ILE A 159 16.54 12.54 -2.99
N SER A 160 16.33 13.76 -2.49
CA SER A 160 16.64 14.99 -3.20
C SER A 160 18.13 15.11 -3.53
N ALA A 161 19.03 14.69 -2.62
CA ALA A 161 20.47 14.67 -2.87
C ALA A 161 20.88 13.66 -3.96
N LEU A 162 20.08 12.62 -4.22
CA LEU A 162 20.26 11.73 -5.36
C LEU A 162 19.79 12.35 -6.68
N GLY A 163 19.20 13.54 -6.66
CA GLY A 163 18.75 14.27 -7.84
C GLY A 163 17.31 13.96 -8.27
N PHE A 164 16.54 13.26 -7.44
CA PHE A 164 15.10 13.08 -7.69
C PHE A 164 14.33 14.32 -7.28
N LYS A 165 13.33 14.69 -8.09
CA LYS A 165 12.48 15.85 -7.83
C LYS A 165 11.31 15.46 -6.95
N ARG A 166 10.95 16.34 -6.01
CA ARG A 166 9.65 16.26 -5.35
C ARG A 166 8.53 16.70 -6.30
N ALA A 167 7.37 16.08 -6.13
CA ALA A 167 6.12 16.39 -6.82
C ALA A 167 5.61 17.79 -6.49
N THR A 168 5.84 18.21 -5.25
CA THR A 168 5.39 19.45 -4.64
C THR A 168 6.59 20.24 -4.11
N PRO A 169 6.49 21.58 -4.00
CA PRO A 169 7.56 22.40 -3.46
C PRO A 169 7.89 22.10 -1.98
N GLU A 170 6.91 21.59 -1.23
CA GLU A 170 7.02 21.30 0.21
C GLU A 170 6.59 19.87 0.51
N ILE A 171 7.06 19.36 1.66
CA ILE A 171 6.53 18.12 2.25
C ILE A 171 5.07 18.41 2.61
N GLU A 172 4.17 17.61 2.05
CA GLU A 172 2.75 17.79 2.27
C GLU A 172 2.38 17.36 3.69
N ARG A 173 1.45 18.09 4.31
CA ARG A 173 0.91 17.80 5.64
C ARG A 173 -0.60 17.74 5.54
N PHE A 174 -1.17 16.61 5.92
CA PHE A 174 -2.61 16.39 5.91
C PHE A 174 -3.11 16.07 7.31
N PRO A 175 -3.96 16.92 7.91
CA PRO A 175 -4.60 16.60 9.17
C PRO A 175 -5.67 15.55 8.95
N LEU A 176 -5.59 14.45 9.69
CA LEU A 176 -6.60 13.42 9.74
C LEU A 176 -7.24 13.34 11.13
N LYS A 177 -8.44 12.75 11.18
CA LYS A 177 -9.16 12.53 12.44
C LYS A 177 -9.02 11.08 12.87
N ARG A 178 -8.74 10.88 14.15
CA ARG A 178 -8.96 9.62 14.84
C ARG A 178 -10.47 9.43 15.02
N GLY A 179 -10.90 8.21 15.33
CA GLY A 179 -12.32 7.96 15.55
C GLY A 179 -12.89 8.61 16.82
N ASP A 180 -12.05 9.08 17.75
CA ASP A 180 -12.47 9.90 18.90
C ASP A 180 -12.62 11.41 18.56
N GLY A 181 -12.37 11.79 17.30
CA GLY A 181 -12.43 13.18 16.82
C GLY A 181 -11.15 14.00 17.03
N SER A 182 -10.15 13.48 17.75
CA SER A 182 -8.83 14.09 17.86
C SER A 182 -8.08 14.07 16.51
N GLY A 183 -7.19 15.03 16.28
CA GLY A 183 -6.41 15.13 15.05
C GLY A 183 -5.05 14.45 15.14
N TYR A 184 -4.55 13.92 14.04
CA TYR A 184 -3.14 13.56 13.85
C TYR A 184 -2.69 13.99 12.45
N ASP A 185 -1.40 14.26 12.30
CA ASP A 185 -0.85 14.64 11.01
C ASP A 185 -0.30 13.43 10.23
N VAL A 186 -0.55 13.44 8.92
CA VAL A 186 0.20 12.64 7.95
C VAL A 186 1.16 13.56 7.22
N LEU A 187 2.42 13.15 7.13
CA LEU A 187 3.43 13.83 6.33
C LEU A 187 3.76 12.99 5.11
N GLU A 188 3.81 13.61 3.93
CA GLU A 188 4.16 12.94 2.68
C GLU A 188 5.19 13.75 1.89
N ALA A 189 6.26 13.08 1.47
CA ALA A 189 7.16 13.57 0.44
C ALA A 189 7.07 12.65 -0.77
N THR A 190 6.55 13.17 -1.88
CA THR A 190 6.32 12.40 -3.10
C THR A 190 7.38 12.74 -4.14
N PHE A 191 8.01 11.74 -4.75
CA PHE A 191 9.11 11.91 -5.72
C PHE A 191 8.76 11.41 -7.12
N ASP A 192 9.27 12.11 -8.14
CA ASP A 192 9.30 11.66 -9.54
C ASP A 192 10.29 10.50 -9.68
N GLY A 193 9.79 9.27 -9.86
CA GLY A 193 10.61 8.07 -10.03
C GLY A 193 10.72 7.59 -11.49
N PRO A 194 11.49 6.51 -11.72
CA PRO A 194 11.59 5.88 -13.03
C PRO A 194 10.23 5.38 -13.52
N GLU A 195 10.08 5.27 -14.83
CA GLU A 195 8.87 4.78 -15.51
C GLU A 195 7.58 5.55 -15.12
N PHE A 196 7.72 6.86 -14.86
CA PHE A 196 6.62 7.76 -14.48
C PHE A 196 5.89 7.37 -13.18
N LEU A 197 6.54 6.59 -12.31
CA LEU A 197 5.98 6.19 -11.03
C LEU A 197 6.29 7.22 -9.94
N ARG A 198 5.31 7.47 -9.08
CA ARG A 198 5.50 8.18 -7.82
C ARG A 198 6.02 7.26 -6.75
N ASN A 199 6.93 7.79 -5.94
CA ASN A 199 7.42 7.11 -4.76
C ASN A 199 7.18 8.03 -3.56
N ILE A 200 6.41 7.56 -2.59
CA ILE A 200 5.85 8.40 -1.54
C ILE A 200 6.46 8.00 -0.20
N ALA A 201 7.33 8.83 0.36
CA ALA A 201 7.76 8.69 1.74
C ALA A 201 6.64 9.23 2.65
N ILE A 202 6.05 8.38 3.47
CA ILE A 202 4.85 8.70 4.26
C ILE A 202 5.06 8.41 5.75
N SER A 203 4.62 9.32 6.60
CA SER A 203 4.62 9.14 8.06
C SER A 203 3.28 9.51 8.66
N ARG A 204 2.75 8.62 9.49
CA ARG A 204 1.60 8.91 10.37
C ARG A 204 2.14 9.31 11.74
N ARG A 205 1.98 10.58 12.11
CA ARG A 205 2.53 11.13 13.36
C ARG A 205 1.68 10.76 14.58
N ASP A 206 2.09 11.26 15.74
CA ASP A 206 1.28 11.28 16.96
C ASP A 206 0.84 9.89 17.45
N GLY A 207 1.77 8.93 17.42
CA GLY A 207 1.60 7.57 17.94
C GLY A 207 0.72 6.67 17.07
N MET A 208 0.33 7.12 15.88
CA MET A 208 -0.46 6.30 14.96
C MET A 208 0.37 5.16 14.38
N ALA A 209 -0.27 3.99 14.20
CA ALA A 209 0.34 2.90 13.45
C ALA A 209 0.73 3.36 12.05
N GLN A 210 1.89 2.95 11.54
CA GLN A 210 2.25 3.31 10.16
C GLN A 210 1.40 2.54 9.14
N VAL A 211 1.41 3.01 7.89
CA VAL A 211 0.70 2.36 6.77
C VAL A 211 1.26 0.98 6.39
N GLY A 212 2.43 0.63 6.91
CA GLY A 212 3.09 -0.66 6.82
C GLY A 212 4.19 -0.77 7.87
N ASP A 213 4.80 -1.93 7.96
CA ASP A 213 5.82 -2.21 8.97
C ASP A 213 7.11 -1.42 8.72
N LEU A 214 7.85 -1.17 9.81
CA LEU A 214 9.10 -0.43 9.81
C LEU A 214 10.25 -1.31 10.30
N ASP A 215 11.43 -1.06 9.76
CA ASP A 215 12.67 -1.50 10.39
C ASP A 215 12.93 -0.64 11.63
N LEU A 216 12.84 -1.25 12.82
CA LEU A 216 12.98 -0.57 14.10
C LEU A 216 14.36 0.10 14.31
N LYS A 217 15.39 -0.30 13.55
CA LYS A 217 16.72 0.31 13.66
C LYS A 217 16.84 1.57 12.81
N THR A 218 16.19 1.60 11.65
CA THR A 218 16.34 2.69 10.68
C THR A 218 15.13 3.61 10.61
N GLY A 219 14.00 3.20 11.19
CA GLY A 219 12.72 3.91 11.10
C GLY A 219 12.13 3.90 9.69
N ARG A 220 12.59 3.01 8.79
CA ARG A 220 12.19 2.95 7.37
C ARG A 220 11.52 1.63 7.02
N GLY A 221 10.43 1.70 6.27
CA GLY A 221 9.72 0.55 5.72
C GLY A 221 10.08 0.23 4.27
N GLY A 222 9.55 -0.89 3.78
CA GLY A 222 9.46 -1.17 2.35
C GLY A 222 8.15 -0.63 1.77
N PRO A 223 7.83 -0.94 0.51
CA PRO A 223 6.53 -0.59 -0.06
C PRO A 223 5.39 -1.18 0.80
N ALA A 224 4.43 -0.33 1.16
CA ALA A 224 3.28 -0.70 1.98
C ALA A 224 1.96 -0.78 1.19
N TYR A 225 1.92 -0.16 0.01
CA TYR A 225 0.78 -0.18 -0.90
C TYR A 225 1.15 0.17 -2.33
N GLY A 226 0.32 -0.27 -3.26
CA GLY A 226 0.33 0.15 -4.66
C GLY A 226 -0.85 1.09 -4.96
N THR A 227 -0.63 2.08 -5.82
CA THR A 227 -1.64 3.07 -6.20
C THR A 227 -1.92 3.06 -7.70
N GLN A 228 -3.18 3.29 -8.08
CA GLN A 228 -3.56 3.55 -9.48
C GLN A 228 -4.52 4.73 -9.56
N VAL A 229 -4.43 5.48 -10.66
CA VAL A 229 -5.47 6.42 -11.09
C VAL A 229 -6.36 5.69 -12.09
N VAL A 230 -7.65 5.58 -11.80
CA VAL A 230 -8.60 4.79 -12.58
C VAL A 230 -9.78 5.65 -13.00
N ALA A 231 -10.36 5.33 -14.15
CA ALA A 231 -11.56 6.01 -14.63
C ALA A 231 -12.81 5.59 -13.84
N ASP A 232 -12.84 4.35 -13.36
CA ASP A 232 -13.98 3.76 -12.65
C ASP A 232 -13.48 3.02 -11.40
N ILE A 233 -13.59 3.67 -10.24
CA ILE A 233 -13.27 3.06 -8.95
C ILE A 233 -14.25 1.94 -8.62
N ASP A 234 -15.52 2.06 -8.98
CA ASP A 234 -16.54 1.08 -8.59
C ASP A 234 -16.32 -0.26 -9.29
N ALA A 235 -16.00 -0.25 -10.59
CA ALA A 235 -15.64 -1.45 -11.33
C ALA A 235 -14.39 -2.12 -10.75
N MET A 236 -13.34 -1.34 -10.45
CA MET A 236 -12.09 -1.85 -9.87
C MET A 236 -12.29 -2.38 -8.45
N ALA A 237 -13.03 -1.66 -7.61
CA ALA A 237 -13.34 -2.09 -6.25
C ALA A 237 -14.20 -3.36 -6.26
N LYS A 238 -15.20 -3.45 -7.14
CA LYS A 238 -16.02 -4.64 -7.33
C LYS A 238 -15.17 -5.85 -7.71
N PHE A 239 -14.22 -5.69 -8.64
CA PHE A 239 -13.27 -6.74 -8.97
C PHE A 239 -12.51 -7.26 -7.74
N PHE A 240 -11.88 -6.37 -6.96
CA PHE A 240 -11.14 -6.79 -5.78
C PHE A 240 -12.04 -7.41 -4.70
N VAL A 241 -13.24 -6.87 -4.48
CA VAL A 241 -14.16 -7.38 -3.45
C VAL A 241 -14.76 -8.73 -3.86
N GLU A 242 -15.35 -8.83 -5.05
CA GLU A 242 -16.12 -10.02 -5.46
C GLU A 242 -15.21 -11.14 -5.95
N VAL A 243 -14.17 -10.82 -6.73
CA VAL A 243 -13.26 -11.83 -7.31
C VAL A 243 -12.13 -12.18 -6.35
N MET A 244 -11.45 -11.16 -5.80
CA MET A 244 -10.27 -11.36 -4.96
C MET A 244 -10.60 -11.50 -3.46
N ASP A 245 -11.85 -11.28 -3.04
CA ASP A 245 -12.32 -11.37 -1.65
C ASP A 245 -11.73 -10.31 -0.69
N TYR A 246 -11.47 -9.12 -1.22
CA TYR A 246 -10.99 -7.97 -0.44
C TYR A 246 -12.14 -7.22 0.28
N GLU A 247 -11.77 -6.25 1.09
CA GLU A 247 -12.68 -5.26 1.68
C GLU A 247 -12.26 -3.83 1.33
N VAL A 248 -13.24 -2.97 1.02
CA VAL A 248 -13.02 -1.52 0.99
C VAL A 248 -13.03 -1.00 2.43
N ARG A 249 -11.93 -0.38 2.87
CA ARG A 249 -11.80 0.17 4.23
C ARG A 249 -12.17 1.64 4.31
N THR A 250 -11.71 2.42 3.34
CA THR A 250 -12.08 3.82 3.23
C THR A 250 -12.44 4.15 1.79
N ASP A 251 -13.42 5.03 1.64
CA ASP A 251 -13.84 5.61 0.37
C ASP A 251 -14.31 7.03 0.66
N ARG A 252 -13.66 8.02 0.06
CA ARG A 252 -13.90 9.43 0.37
C ARG A 252 -13.59 10.32 -0.82
N ILE A 253 -14.23 11.47 -0.86
CA ILE A 253 -13.90 12.53 -1.81
C ILE A 253 -13.06 13.58 -1.09
N TRP A 254 -11.86 13.83 -1.60
CA TRP A 254 -10.95 14.84 -1.11
C TRP A 254 -11.22 16.17 -1.81
N ARG A 255 -12.00 17.04 -1.16
CA ARG A 255 -12.41 18.34 -1.72
C ARG A 255 -11.44 19.49 -1.41
N ALA A 256 -10.46 19.27 -0.53
CA ALA A 256 -9.52 20.29 -0.09
C ALA A 256 -8.39 20.57 -1.10
N TYR A 257 -8.26 19.75 -2.13
CA TYR A 257 -7.29 19.95 -3.21
C TYR A 257 -7.89 20.83 -4.30
N GLU A 258 -7.02 21.53 -5.03
CA GLU A 258 -7.40 22.35 -6.20
C GLU A 258 -8.30 21.57 -7.17
N VAL A 259 -7.95 20.31 -7.41
CA VAL A 259 -8.79 19.37 -8.16
C VAL A 259 -9.27 18.27 -7.20
N PRO A 260 -10.58 18.23 -6.88
CA PRO A 260 -11.14 17.16 -6.07
C PRO A 260 -10.99 15.79 -6.73
N PHE A 261 -10.85 14.76 -5.90
CA PHE A 261 -10.74 13.38 -6.35
C PHE A 261 -11.38 12.42 -5.35
N ARG A 262 -11.92 11.30 -5.84
CA ARG A 262 -12.34 10.17 -5.00
C ARG A 262 -11.13 9.30 -4.73
N PHE A 263 -11.02 8.80 -3.51
CA PHE A 263 -9.93 7.95 -3.07
C PHE A 263 -10.48 6.79 -2.24
N ALA A 264 -10.21 5.57 -2.70
CA ALA A 264 -10.60 4.35 -2.02
C ALA A 264 -9.36 3.54 -1.63
N THR A 265 -9.40 2.97 -0.42
CA THR A 265 -8.39 2.00 0.04
C THR A 265 -9.02 0.64 0.20
N ILE A 266 -8.38 -0.37 -0.37
CA ILE A 266 -8.87 -1.74 -0.47
C ILE A 266 -7.81 -2.67 0.11
N TYR A 267 -8.23 -3.55 1.01
CA TYR A 267 -7.34 -4.43 1.76
C TYR A 267 -7.79 -5.89 1.64
N ALA A 268 -6.83 -6.81 1.72
CA ALA A 268 -7.14 -8.17 2.09
C ALA A 268 -7.77 -8.18 3.49
N LYS A 269 -8.79 -9.01 3.69
CA LYS A 269 -9.47 -9.12 5.00
C LYS A 269 -8.48 -9.49 6.10
N GLY A 270 -8.55 -8.81 7.24
CA GLY A 270 -7.65 -9.00 8.37
C GLY A 270 -6.24 -8.38 8.22
N ALA A 271 -5.82 -8.00 7.01
CA ALA A 271 -4.45 -7.49 6.78
C ALA A 271 -4.22 -6.10 7.39
N LYS A 272 -2.98 -5.75 7.72
CA LYS A 272 -2.63 -4.39 8.18
C LYS A 272 -1.74 -3.62 7.20
N ASN A 273 -1.21 -4.32 6.18
CA ASN A 273 -0.28 -3.81 5.19
C ASN A 273 -0.66 -4.34 3.79
N GLY A 274 0.11 -3.95 2.77
CA GLY A 274 -0.06 -4.41 1.38
C GLY A 274 -1.42 -4.06 0.80
N HIS A 275 -1.85 -2.82 1.00
CA HIS A 275 -3.15 -2.37 0.53
C HIS A 275 -3.09 -1.79 -0.87
N LEU A 276 -4.27 -1.60 -1.45
CA LEU A 276 -4.45 -1.03 -2.78
C LEU A 276 -5.15 0.31 -2.62
N ALA A 277 -4.63 1.33 -3.28
CA ALA A 277 -5.21 2.66 -3.28
C ALA A 277 -5.62 3.05 -4.70
N LEU A 278 -6.88 3.42 -4.86
CA LEU A 278 -7.46 3.84 -6.12
C LEU A 278 -7.88 5.30 -6.03
N ALA A 279 -7.46 6.10 -7.01
CA ALA A 279 -7.89 7.48 -7.17
C ALA A 279 -8.67 7.64 -8.47
N SER A 280 -9.71 8.48 -8.48
CA SER A 280 -10.38 8.90 -9.70
C SER A 280 -10.73 10.37 -9.63
N TYR A 281 -10.71 11.00 -10.79
CA TYR A 281 -11.05 12.41 -10.99
C TYR A 281 -12.31 12.49 -11.83
N GLU A 282 -12.95 13.65 -11.82
CA GLU A 282 -14.00 13.93 -12.79
C GLU A 282 -13.45 13.83 -14.22
N ALA A 283 -14.30 13.47 -15.18
CA ALA A 283 -13.87 13.23 -16.56
C ALA A 283 -13.15 14.44 -17.18
N LYS A 284 -13.59 15.66 -16.85
CA LYS A 284 -12.98 16.93 -17.32
C LYS A 284 -11.57 17.16 -16.77
N ASP A 285 -11.24 16.58 -15.62
CA ASP A 285 -9.97 16.74 -14.91
C ASP A 285 -9.06 15.52 -15.09
N THR A 286 -9.55 14.49 -15.79
CA THR A 286 -8.81 13.26 -16.05
C THR A 286 -7.93 13.43 -17.28
N ILE A 287 -6.65 13.10 -17.14
CA ILE A 287 -5.73 13.03 -18.27
C ILE A 287 -5.73 11.59 -18.79
N ALA A 288 -6.02 11.40 -20.07
CA ALA A 288 -5.89 10.10 -20.70
C ALA A 288 -4.43 9.61 -20.63
N GLY A 289 -4.25 8.31 -20.41
CA GLY A 289 -2.94 7.66 -20.51
C GLY A 289 -2.38 7.70 -21.94
N THR A 290 -1.40 6.85 -22.22
CA THR A 290 -0.79 6.75 -23.56
C THR A 290 -1.62 5.97 -24.57
N GLY A 291 -2.72 5.33 -24.14
CA GLY A 291 -3.46 4.33 -24.92
C GLY A 291 -2.82 2.94 -24.89
N VAL A 292 -1.68 2.79 -24.22
CA VAL A 292 -1.02 1.49 -23.99
C VAL A 292 -1.68 0.79 -22.80
N GLN A 293 -1.99 -0.49 -22.95
CA GLN A 293 -2.59 -1.30 -21.89
C GLN A 293 -1.63 -1.43 -20.70
N PRO A 294 -2.12 -1.32 -19.44
CA PRO A 294 -1.28 -1.34 -18.26
C PRO A 294 -0.91 -2.78 -17.85
N THR A 295 -0.27 -3.51 -18.75
CA THR A 295 0.05 -4.95 -18.64
C THR A 295 1.48 -5.21 -19.12
N MET A 296 2.03 -6.39 -18.79
CA MET A 296 3.29 -6.87 -19.35
C MET A 296 3.19 -7.00 -20.89
N PRO A 297 4.27 -6.73 -21.67
CA PRO A 297 5.59 -6.22 -21.27
C PRO A 297 5.69 -4.68 -21.36
N ASN A 298 4.58 -3.93 -21.27
CA ASN A 298 4.61 -2.47 -21.41
C ASN A 298 5.32 -1.83 -20.20
N ARG A 299 6.21 -0.87 -20.46
CA ARG A 299 7.06 -0.27 -19.41
C ARG A 299 6.27 0.63 -18.46
N GLY A 300 6.60 0.57 -17.18
CA GLY A 300 5.77 1.06 -16.08
C GLY A 300 5.56 0.00 -15.00
N MET A 301 4.73 0.32 -14.00
CA MET A 301 4.14 -0.68 -13.13
C MET A 301 3.10 -1.46 -13.94
N ALA A 302 3.31 -2.76 -14.15
CA ALA A 302 2.54 -3.54 -15.10
C ALA A 302 1.70 -4.65 -14.46
N MET A 303 1.99 -5.04 -13.22
CA MET A 303 1.31 -6.14 -12.55
C MET A 303 1.35 -6.05 -11.03
N TRP A 304 0.30 -6.54 -10.37
CA TRP A 304 0.28 -6.83 -8.94
C TRP A 304 0.12 -8.32 -8.70
N SER A 305 0.92 -8.87 -7.78
CA SER A 305 0.89 -10.29 -7.43
C SER A 305 0.37 -10.50 -6.01
N PHE A 306 -0.45 -11.53 -5.85
CA PHE A 306 -1.12 -11.87 -4.61
C PHE A 306 -1.02 -13.36 -4.31
N GLN A 307 -0.96 -13.68 -3.02
CA GLN A 307 -1.00 -15.05 -2.55
C GLN A 307 -2.45 -15.48 -2.30
N SER A 308 -2.83 -16.69 -2.71
CA SER A 308 -4.13 -17.28 -2.39
C SER A 308 -4.01 -18.78 -2.14
N PRO A 309 -4.69 -19.34 -1.12
CA PRO A 309 -4.79 -20.78 -0.93
C PRO A 309 -5.61 -21.50 -2.02
N SER A 310 -6.33 -20.78 -2.89
CA SER A 310 -7.16 -21.41 -3.92
C SER A 310 -7.30 -20.55 -5.18
N ILE A 311 -6.40 -20.80 -6.14
CA ILE A 311 -6.46 -20.19 -7.48
C ILE A 311 -7.73 -20.60 -8.22
N ASP A 312 -8.17 -21.85 -8.06
CA ASP A 312 -9.37 -22.36 -8.74
C ASP A 312 -10.62 -21.56 -8.38
N LYS A 313 -10.81 -21.22 -7.10
CA LYS A 313 -11.94 -20.37 -6.68
C LYS A 313 -11.87 -18.96 -7.28
N ILE A 314 -10.68 -18.40 -7.42
CA ILE A 314 -10.50 -17.09 -8.06
C ILE A 314 -10.79 -17.20 -9.55
N ALA A 315 -10.36 -18.29 -10.22
CA ALA A 315 -10.66 -18.54 -11.62
C ALA A 315 -12.17 -18.68 -11.87
N GLU A 316 -12.89 -19.39 -10.99
CA GLU A 316 -14.35 -19.51 -11.04
C GLU A 316 -15.04 -18.15 -10.90
N ARG A 317 -14.64 -17.35 -9.90
CA ARG A 317 -15.18 -16.00 -9.69
C ARG A 317 -14.87 -15.07 -10.87
N ALA A 318 -13.65 -15.14 -11.41
CA ALA A 318 -13.25 -14.35 -12.56
C ALA A 318 -14.08 -14.72 -13.81
N LYS A 319 -14.30 -16.02 -14.05
CA LYS A 319 -15.16 -16.51 -15.12
C LYS A 319 -16.61 -16.05 -14.94
N ALA A 320 -17.15 -16.13 -13.73
CA ALA A 320 -18.51 -15.65 -13.42
C ALA A 320 -18.66 -14.13 -13.64
N ALA A 321 -17.59 -13.37 -13.43
CA ALA A 321 -17.52 -11.94 -13.69
C ALA A 321 -17.19 -11.59 -15.17
N GLY A 322 -17.04 -12.58 -16.05
CA GLY A 322 -16.72 -12.36 -17.47
C GLY A 322 -15.30 -11.84 -17.73
N LEU A 323 -14.37 -12.05 -16.80
CA LEU A 323 -13.00 -11.56 -16.91
C LEU A 323 -12.11 -12.48 -17.74
N ARG A 324 -11.11 -11.88 -18.40
CA ARG A 324 -10.10 -12.61 -19.17
C ARG A 324 -9.05 -13.21 -18.22
N VAL A 325 -9.04 -14.54 -18.12
CA VAL A 325 -7.93 -15.31 -17.53
C VAL A 325 -6.92 -15.59 -18.64
N GLN A 326 -5.69 -15.10 -18.46
CA GLN A 326 -4.61 -15.20 -19.45
C GLN A 326 -3.88 -16.54 -19.37
N SER A 327 -3.52 -16.96 -18.16
CA SER A 327 -2.82 -18.23 -17.95
C SER A 327 -3.21 -18.85 -16.62
N HIS A 328 -3.12 -20.17 -16.54
CA HIS A 328 -3.35 -20.92 -15.31
C HIS A 328 -2.55 -22.22 -15.36
N GLY A 329 -1.67 -22.44 -14.38
CA GLY A 329 -0.86 -23.66 -14.34
C GLY A 329 0.25 -23.61 -13.31
N ARG A 330 1.08 -24.67 -13.26
CA ARG A 330 2.26 -24.70 -12.39
C ARG A 330 3.43 -24.03 -13.09
N ILE A 331 4.00 -23.02 -12.45
CA ILE A 331 5.16 -22.27 -12.92
C ILE A 331 6.25 -22.36 -11.84
N ASP A 332 7.46 -22.73 -12.26
CA ASP A 332 8.64 -22.58 -11.42
C ASP A 332 9.27 -21.23 -11.68
N ALA A 333 8.75 -20.22 -10.98
CA ALA A 333 9.30 -18.88 -11.04
C ALA A 333 10.32 -18.77 -9.92
N ALA A 334 11.61 -18.62 -10.20
CA ALA A 334 12.65 -18.70 -9.16
C ALA A 334 12.53 -17.63 -8.05
N ASP A 335 11.74 -16.57 -8.24
CA ASP A 335 11.38 -15.59 -7.21
C ASP A 335 10.26 -16.06 -6.27
N LEU A 336 9.44 -17.03 -6.72
CA LEU A 336 8.34 -17.64 -5.98
C LEU A 336 8.59 -19.16 -5.72
N GLY A 337 9.58 -19.78 -6.34
CA GLY A 337 9.68 -21.24 -6.43
C GLY A 337 8.50 -21.90 -7.19
N ALA A 338 8.55 -23.22 -7.30
CA ALA A 338 7.55 -24.02 -8.01
C ALA A 338 6.16 -23.99 -7.35
N ARG A 339 5.25 -23.18 -7.90
CA ARG A 339 3.87 -23.03 -7.41
C ARG A 339 2.88 -22.95 -8.55
N ARG A 340 1.60 -23.19 -8.23
CA ARG A 340 0.53 -22.85 -9.18
C ARG A 340 0.41 -21.33 -9.22
N THR A 341 0.26 -20.82 -10.44
CA THR A 341 0.13 -19.40 -10.74
C THR A 341 -0.97 -19.22 -11.78
N MET A 342 -1.69 -18.12 -11.67
CA MET A 342 -2.67 -17.67 -12.65
C MET A 342 -2.45 -16.19 -12.91
N THR A 343 -2.57 -15.78 -14.17
CA THR A 343 -2.63 -14.37 -14.56
C THR A 343 -3.99 -14.06 -15.16
N LEU A 344 -4.53 -12.89 -14.83
CA LEU A 344 -5.80 -12.37 -15.33
C LEU A 344 -5.75 -10.85 -15.42
N HIS A 345 -6.70 -10.24 -16.13
CA HIS A 345 -6.79 -8.79 -16.22
C HIS A 345 -7.93 -8.24 -15.36
N ALA A 346 -7.62 -7.18 -14.61
CA ALA A 346 -8.61 -6.34 -13.95
C ALA A 346 -9.43 -5.55 -14.99
N PRO A 347 -10.57 -4.94 -14.61
CA PRO A 347 -11.44 -4.21 -15.54
C PRO A 347 -10.77 -3.11 -16.38
N ASN A 348 -9.71 -2.49 -15.85
CA ASN A 348 -8.93 -1.48 -16.58
C ASN A 348 -7.81 -2.08 -17.46
N GLY A 349 -7.76 -3.40 -17.63
CA GLY A 349 -6.73 -4.12 -18.38
C GLY A 349 -5.45 -4.42 -17.57
N PHE A 350 -5.35 -3.96 -16.32
CA PHE A 350 -4.17 -4.16 -15.49
C PHE A 350 -3.96 -5.64 -15.15
N MET A 351 -2.73 -6.13 -15.29
CA MET A 351 -2.43 -7.53 -15.03
C MET A 351 -2.41 -7.82 -13.53
N ILE A 352 -3.05 -8.92 -13.16
CA ILE A 352 -3.07 -9.47 -11.82
C ILE A 352 -2.45 -10.86 -11.87
N GLU A 353 -1.54 -11.15 -10.96
CA GLU A 353 -0.98 -12.47 -10.75
C GLU A 353 -1.46 -13.02 -9.41
N VAL A 354 -1.88 -14.28 -9.41
CA VAL A 354 -2.25 -14.99 -8.19
C VAL A 354 -1.45 -16.27 -8.12
N PHE A 355 -0.89 -16.56 -6.96
CA PHE A 355 -0.08 -17.75 -6.75
C PHE A 355 -0.42 -18.46 -5.43
N GLU A 356 -0.20 -19.78 -5.38
CA GLU A 356 -0.41 -20.58 -4.17
C GLU A 356 0.74 -20.42 -3.14
N PRO A 357 0.47 -20.55 -1.82
CA PRO A 357 1.51 -20.68 -0.81
C PRO A 357 2.43 -21.87 -1.08
N VAL A 358 3.69 -21.77 -0.60
CA VAL A 358 4.55 -22.95 -0.44
C VAL A 358 3.91 -23.84 0.63
N LYS A 359 3.72 -25.12 0.32
CA LYS A 359 3.20 -26.12 1.28
C LYS A 359 4.26 -26.56 2.26
#